data_AF-A0A7W0S9N9-F1
#
_entry.id   AF-A0A7W0S9N9-F1
#
_cell.length_a   1.000
_cell.length_b   1.000
_cell.length_c   1.000
_cell.angle_alpha   90.00
_cell.angle_beta   90.00
_cell.angle_gamma   90.00
#
_symmetry.space_group_name_H-M   'P 1'
#
loop_
_entity.id
_entity.type
_entity.pdbx_description
1 polymer ?
#
loop_
_entity_poly.entity_id
_entity_poly.type
_entity_poly.pdbx_seq_one_letter_code
_entity_poly.pdbx_strand_id
1 'polypeptide(L)'
;MKSFLFISILIFAFCVAAFAQTDKIPLCPSISVTGPAGVPKPDEPIVFTGILSKEADKFNLQYNWTVVGGKIIEGQGSLSVKAIHKEAGRNLTLTVEVNGLPEECARTASETSSAPCLPPTLQLLDEFSISESRIDKARVDSFLVNLQNDPSAAGYIIESFTKGTSRKTIQQKSQRIFGYLKHISSRSQLG
;
A
#
# COMPACT_ATOMS: atom_id res chain seq x y z
N MET A 1 6.11 -71.42 -56.91
CA MET A 1 6.68 -71.00 -55.60
C MET A 1 7.73 -69.88 -55.76
N LYS A 2 7.38 -68.73 -56.36
CA LYS A 2 8.32 -67.59 -56.51
C LYS A 2 7.71 -66.20 -56.30
N SER A 3 6.40 -66.12 -56.00
CA SER A 3 5.67 -64.84 -55.94
C SER A 3 5.27 -64.39 -54.53
N PHE A 4 5.52 -65.21 -53.49
CA PHE A 4 5.15 -64.88 -52.10
C PHE A 4 6.32 -64.40 -51.24
N LEU A 5 7.55 -64.40 -51.77
CA LEU A 5 8.76 -64.06 -51.02
C LEU A 5 9.19 -62.59 -51.14
N PHE A 6 8.51 -61.80 -51.99
CA PHE A 6 8.83 -60.39 -52.19
C PHE A 6 7.97 -59.41 -51.39
N ILE A 7 6.86 -59.86 -50.81
CA ILE A 7 5.96 -58.98 -50.05
C ILE A 7 6.41 -58.85 -48.58
N SER A 8 7.25 -59.78 -48.09
CA SER A 8 7.76 -59.76 -46.72
C SER A 8 8.93 -58.79 -46.50
N ILE A 9 9.56 -58.26 -47.56
CA ILE A 9 10.75 -57.38 -47.47
C ILE A 9 10.38 -55.89 -47.60
N LEU A 10 9.16 -55.57 -48.02
CA LEU A 10 8.70 -54.19 -48.23
C LEU A 10 8.00 -53.58 -46.99
N ILE A 11 8.08 -54.25 -45.84
CA ILE A 11 7.59 -53.73 -44.55
C ILE A 11 8.77 -53.30 -43.64
N PHE A 12 10.01 -53.64 -43.99
CA PHE A 12 11.20 -53.39 -43.18
C PHE A 12 12.04 -52.16 -43.63
N ALA A 13 11.44 -51.24 -44.39
CA ALA A 13 12.11 -50.03 -44.88
C ALA A 13 11.36 -48.73 -44.56
N PHE A 14 10.37 -48.77 -43.68
CA PHE A 14 9.94 -47.56 -42.99
C PHE A 14 10.90 -47.34 -41.81
N CYS A 15 12.13 -46.94 -42.13
CA CYS A 15 13.00 -46.28 -41.18
C CYS A 15 12.21 -45.10 -40.64
N VAL A 16 11.66 -45.31 -39.45
CA VAL A 16 11.07 -44.29 -38.61
C VAL A 16 12.21 -43.31 -38.31
N ALA A 17 12.40 -42.34 -39.19
CA ALA A 17 13.09 -41.11 -38.84
C ALA A 17 12.15 -40.35 -37.90
N ALA A 18 12.00 -40.87 -36.68
CA ALA A 18 11.54 -40.09 -35.56
C ALA A 18 12.64 -39.08 -35.30
N PHE A 19 12.59 -37.95 -36.00
CA PHE A 19 13.22 -36.74 -35.52
C PHE A 19 12.49 -36.39 -34.23
N ALA A 20 12.99 -36.91 -33.11
CA ALA A 20 12.76 -36.29 -31.83
C ALA A 20 13.34 -34.88 -31.94
N GLN A 21 12.51 -33.93 -32.38
CA GLN A 21 12.79 -32.53 -32.12
C GLN A 21 12.70 -32.42 -30.60
N THR A 22 13.85 -32.55 -29.94
CA THR A 22 14.00 -32.08 -28.57
C THR A 22 13.73 -30.59 -28.65
N ASP A 23 12.47 -30.21 -28.44
CA ASP A 23 12.11 -28.84 -28.15
C ASP A 23 12.99 -28.46 -26.97
N LYS A 24 13.97 -27.59 -27.24
CA LYS A 24 14.77 -26.99 -26.18
C LYS A 24 13.76 -26.31 -25.28
N ILE A 25 13.53 -26.88 -24.10
CA ILE A 25 12.73 -26.22 -23.08
C ILE A 25 13.32 -24.81 -22.93
N PRO A 26 12.55 -23.77 -23.23
CA PRO A 26 13.03 -22.41 -23.16
C PRO A 26 13.43 -22.16 -21.71
N LEU A 27 14.68 -21.73 -21.54
CA LEU A 27 15.24 -21.47 -20.22
C LEU A 27 14.63 -20.16 -19.71
N CYS A 28 13.45 -20.25 -19.09
CA CYS A 28 12.73 -19.07 -18.61
C CYS A 28 13.45 -18.47 -17.40
N PRO A 29 13.75 -17.16 -17.42
CA PRO A 29 14.28 -16.49 -16.25
C PRO A 29 13.22 -16.37 -15.16
N SER A 30 13.66 -16.35 -13.90
CA SER A 30 12.79 -15.93 -12.81
C SER A 30 12.73 -14.40 -12.74
N ILE A 31 11.55 -13.88 -12.41
CA ILE A 31 11.28 -12.45 -12.25
C ILE A 31 10.73 -12.24 -10.85
N SER A 32 11.31 -11.31 -10.11
CA SER A 32 10.73 -10.79 -8.88
C SER A 32 10.86 -9.27 -8.84
N VAL A 33 10.09 -8.62 -7.97
CA VAL A 33 10.27 -7.21 -7.66
C VAL A 33 10.60 -7.12 -6.18
N THR A 34 11.47 -6.19 -5.83
CA THR A 34 11.81 -5.88 -4.44
C THR A 34 11.66 -4.40 -4.19
N GLY A 35 11.31 -4.07 -2.95
CA GLY A 35 11.30 -2.71 -2.43
C GLY A 35 10.06 -2.42 -1.60
N PRO A 36 10.04 -1.24 -0.96
CA PRO A 36 11.19 -0.59 -0.34
C PRO A 36 11.63 -1.30 0.96
N ALA A 37 12.80 -0.93 1.48
CA ALA A 37 13.18 -1.30 2.84
C ALA A 37 12.36 -0.50 3.86
N GLY A 38 11.41 -1.16 4.52
CA GLY A 38 10.61 -0.56 5.58
C GLY A 38 9.40 0.26 5.10
N VAL A 39 8.81 1.03 6.01
CA VAL A 39 7.67 1.90 5.71
C VAL A 39 8.20 3.28 5.27
N PRO A 40 7.88 3.75 4.06
CA PRO A 40 8.35 5.02 3.55
C PRO A 40 7.74 6.20 4.31
N LYS A 41 8.42 7.35 4.34
CA LYS A 41 7.81 8.58 4.88
C LYS A 41 6.75 9.12 3.92
N PRO A 42 5.81 9.93 4.42
CA PRO A 42 4.88 10.66 3.57
C PRO A 42 5.63 11.46 2.50
N ASP A 43 5.11 11.43 1.27
CA ASP A 43 5.64 12.14 0.09
C ASP A 43 7.08 11.78 -0.33
N GLU A 44 7.69 10.76 0.29
CA GLU A 44 9.01 10.27 -0.09
C GLU A 44 8.92 9.32 -1.29
N PRO A 45 9.74 9.53 -2.34
CA PRO A 45 9.90 8.57 -3.43
C PRO A 45 10.32 7.19 -2.95
N ILE A 46 9.59 6.18 -3.40
CA ILE A 46 9.82 4.77 -3.09
C ILE A 46 10.48 4.11 -4.28
N VAL A 47 11.60 3.43 -4.06
CA VAL A 47 12.32 2.70 -5.09
C VAL A 47 11.87 1.24 -5.12
N PHE A 48 11.51 0.77 -6.31
CA PHE A 48 11.27 -0.63 -6.61
C PHE A 48 12.26 -1.10 -7.66
N THR A 49 12.76 -2.32 -7.49
CA THR A 49 13.77 -2.90 -8.37
C THR A 49 13.36 -4.31 -8.74
N GLY A 50 13.21 -4.55 -10.04
CA GLY A 50 13.07 -5.88 -10.61
C GLY A 50 14.37 -6.67 -10.43
N ILE A 51 14.26 -7.95 -10.11
CA ILE A 51 15.38 -8.89 -10.06
C ILE A 51 15.10 -9.97 -11.08
N LEU A 52 16.06 -10.19 -11.97
CA LEU A 52 16.03 -11.22 -12.98
C LEU A 52 17.15 -12.23 -12.74
N SER A 53 16.89 -13.50 -13.02
CA SER A 53 17.94 -14.51 -13.05
C SER A 53 18.84 -14.37 -14.29
N LYS A 54 20.02 -14.99 -14.28
CA LYS A 54 21.06 -14.85 -15.32
C LYS A 54 20.60 -15.28 -16.72
N GLU A 55 19.56 -16.09 -16.81
CA GLU A 55 18.98 -16.53 -18.07
C GLU A 55 18.42 -15.35 -18.88
N ALA A 56 18.06 -14.24 -18.22
CA ALA A 56 17.58 -13.02 -18.84
C ALA A 56 18.61 -12.35 -19.77
N ASP A 57 19.92 -12.53 -19.52
CA ASP A 57 21.02 -11.91 -20.30
C ASP A 57 21.02 -12.34 -21.78
N LYS A 58 20.29 -13.41 -22.11
CA LYS A 58 20.16 -13.94 -23.48
C LYS A 58 19.11 -13.22 -24.32
N PHE A 59 18.33 -12.33 -23.71
CA PHE A 59 17.17 -11.69 -24.34
C PHE A 59 17.33 -10.17 -24.36
N ASN A 60 16.76 -9.53 -25.38
CA ASN A 60 16.66 -8.06 -25.43
C ASN A 60 15.35 -7.63 -24.76
N LEU A 61 15.43 -7.29 -23.48
CA LEU A 61 14.26 -7.07 -22.64
C LEU A 61 13.81 -5.61 -22.63
N GLN A 62 12.49 -5.41 -22.56
CA GLN A 62 11.87 -4.11 -22.34
C GLN A 62 10.97 -4.17 -21.11
N TYR A 63 10.96 -3.10 -20.33
CA TYR A 63 10.25 -3.04 -19.03
C TYR A 63 9.09 -2.07 -19.11
N ASN A 64 7.90 -2.53 -18.76
CA ASN A 64 6.73 -1.69 -18.64
C ASN A 64 6.20 -1.77 -17.21
N TRP A 65 6.27 -0.66 -16.49
CA TRP A 65 5.78 -0.57 -15.12
C TRP A 65 4.37 -0.01 -15.07
N THR A 66 3.53 -0.65 -14.26
CA THR A 66 2.19 -0.19 -13.92
C THR A 66 2.08 -0.02 -12.40
N VAL A 67 1.27 0.94 -11.96
CA VAL A 67 1.11 1.28 -10.54
C VAL A 67 -0.37 1.40 -10.17
N VAL A 68 -0.72 0.87 -8.99
CA VAL A 68 -2.01 1.03 -8.34
C VAL A 68 -1.79 1.69 -6.98
N GLY A 69 -2.62 2.67 -6.62
CA GLY A 69 -2.51 3.41 -5.35
C GLY A 69 -1.50 4.56 -5.35
N GLY A 70 -0.86 4.85 -6.49
CA GLY A 70 0.12 5.93 -6.60
C GLY A 70 0.46 6.34 -8.02
N LYS A 71 1.65 6.91 -8.18
CA LYS A 71 2.17 7.41 -9.44
C LYS A 71 3.65 7.08 -9.58
N ILE A 72 4.05 6.57 -10.75
CA ILE A 72 5.45 6.44 -11.14
C ILE A 72 5.96 7.84 -11.51
N ILE A 73 7.08 8.23 -10.93
CA ILE A 73 7.70 9.55 -11.12
C ILE A 73 9.02 9.46 -11.89
N GLU A 74 9.66 8.29 -11.92
CA GLU A 74 10.94 8.08 -12.61
C GLU A 74 11.17 6.60 -12.95
N GLY A 75 12.00 6.33 -13.95
CA GLY A 75 12.54 5.00 -14.23
C GLY A 75 11.72 4.10 -15.16
N GLN A 76 10.65 4.62 -15.76
CA GLN A 76 9.86 3.87 -16.75
C GLN A 76 10.76 3.38 -17.90
N GLY A 77 10.52 2.15 -18.38
CA GLY A 77 11.39 1.54 -19.39
C GLY A 77 12.67 0.90 -18.83
N SER A 78 12.91 0.95 -17.52
CA SER A 78 14.10 0.37 -16.87
C SER A 78 13.73 -0.67 -15.80
N LEU A 79 14.70 -1.41 -15.28
CA LEU A 79 14.48 -2.42 -14.24
C LEU A 79 14.27 -1.81 -12.84
N SER A 80 14.43 -0.49 -12.67
CA SER A 80 14.22 0.20 -11.40
C SER A 80 13.34 1.43 -11.59
N VAL A 81 12.35 1.60 -10.73
CA VAL A 81 11.41 2.73 -10.79
C VAL A 81 11.26 3.41 -9.45
N LYS A 82 10.95 4.70 -9.52
CA LYS A 82 10.50 5.47 -8.36
C LYS A 82 9.02 5.77 -8.47
N ALA A 83 8.30 5.57 -7.39
CA ALA A 83 6.89 5.90 -7.28
C ALA A 83 6.58 6.61 -5.96
N ILE A 84 5.44 7.29 -5.92
CA ILE A 84 4.90 7.95 -4.74
C ILE A 84 3.47 7.49 -4.49
N HIS A 85 3.06 7.41 -3.23
CA HIS A 85 1.65 7.20 -2.88
C HIS A 85 0.81 8.37 -3.38
N LYS A 86 -0.39 8.08 -3.87
CA LYS A 86 -1.35 9.12 -4.25
C LYS A 86 -2.07 9.69 -3.03
N GLU A 87 -2.36 8.82 -2.07
CA GLU A 87 -3.13 9.12 -0.86
C GLU A 87 -2.51 8.38 0.33
N ALA A 88 -2.48 9.03 1.48
CA ALA A 88 -2.03 8.40 2.72
C ALA A 88 -2.97 7.25 3.14
N GLY A 89 -2.43 6.24 3.83
CA GLY A 89 -3.20 5.08 4.28
C GLY A 89 -3.60 4.08 3.19
N ARG A 90 -3.32 4.34 1.90
CA ARG A 90 -3.53 3.37 0.81
C ARG A 90 -2.23 2.75 0.34
N ASN A 91 -2.19 1.42 0.26
CA ASN A 91 -1.03 0.69 -0.23
C ASN A 91 -0.72 1.04 -1.70
N LEU A 92 0.54 0.89 -2.05
CA LEU A 92 1.06 1.11 -3.39
C LEU A 92 1.55 -0.22 -3.95
N THR A 93 0.97 -0.67 -5.05
CA THR A 93 1.40 -1.89 -5.74
C THR A 93 1.99 -1.53 -7.09
N LEU A 94 3.21 -2.00 -7.34
CA LEU A 94 3.89 -1.88 -8.62
C LEU A 94 3.99 -3.24 -9.27
N THR A 95 3.71 -3.28 -10.57
CA THR A 95 3.86 -4.47 -11.39
C THR A 95 4.77 -4.13 -12.57
N VAL A 96 5.83 -4.92 -12.74
CA VAL A 96 6.66 -4.88 -13.93
C VAL A 96 6.20 -5.95 -14.89
N GLU A 97 6.03 -5.58 -16.15
CA GLU A 97 5.89 -6.48 -17.28
C GLU A 97 7.19 -6.45 -18.10
N VAL A 98 7.74 -7.63 -18.35
CA VAL A 98 9.01 -7.85 -19.05
C VAL A 98 8.72 -8.42 -20.44
N ASN A 99 8.93 -7.60 -21.44
CA ASN A 99 8.75 -7.95 -22.85
C ASN A 99 10.07 -8.47 -23.44
N GLY A 100 9.97 -9.32 -24.47
CA GLY A 100 11.13 -9.94 -25.15
C GLY A 100 11.47 -11.35 -24.68
N LEU A 101 10.72 -11.89 -23.71
CA LEU A 101 10.79 -13.30 -23.30
C LEU A 101 9.97 -14.20 -24.24
N PRO A 102 10.28 -15.52 -24.28
CA PRO A 102 9.43 -16.51 -24.96
C PRO A 102 7.97 -16.49 -24.45
N GLU A 103 7.01 -16.97 -25.25
CA GLU A 103 5.57 -16.89 -24.93
C GLU A 103 5.17 -17.70 -23.69
N GLU A 104 5.82 -18.82 -23.51
CA GLU A 104 5.62 -19.75 -22.41
C GLU A 104 6.29 -19.32 -21.09
N CYS A 105 7.08 -18.24 -21.10
CA CYS A 105 7.71 -17.72 -19.89
C CYS A 105 6.81 -16.70 -19.18
N ALA A 106 6.83 -16.73 -17.85
CA ALA A 106 6.21 -15.67 -17.05
C ALA A 106 6.87 -14.31 -17.36
N ARG A 107 6.06 -13.27 -17.51
CA ARG A 107 6.52 -11.92 -17.90
C ARG A 107 6.27 -10.87 -16.83
N THR A 108 5.52 -11.19 -15.78
CA THR A 108 5.07 -10.20 -14.81
C THR A 108 5.54 -10.54 -13.40
N ALA A 109 5.92 -9.53 -12.64
CA ALA A 109 6.13 -9.63 -11.20
C ALA A 109 5.64 -8.34 -10.52
N SER A 110 5.23 -8.47 -9.26
CA SER A 110 4.66 -7.35 -8.51
C SER A 110 5.15 -7.33 -7.07
N GLU A 111 5.20 -6.14 -6.48
CA GLU A 111 5.49 -5.95 -5.05
C GLU A 111 4.60 -4.81 -4.50
N THR A 112 4.30 -4.88 -3.20
CA THR A 112 3.43 -3.89 -2.54
C THR A 112 4.13 -3.20 -1.38
N SER A 113 4.20 -1.88 -1.44
CA SER A 113 4.58 -1.05 -0.30
C SER A 113 3.36 -0.68 0.53
N SER A 114 3.49 -0.83 1.84
CA SER A 114 2.47 -0.38 2.79
C SER A 114 2.47 1.13 2.89
N ALA A 115 1.28 1.71 2.97
CA ALA A 115 1.16 3.15 3.12
C ALA A 115 1.82 3.66 4.41
N PRO A 116 2.43 4.87 4.39
CA PRO A 116 2.75 5.54 5.64
C PRO A 116 1.49 5.74 6.47
N CYS A 117 1.55 5.31 7.74
CA CYS A 117 0.58 5.72 8.73
C CYS A 117 0.86 7.18 9.08
N LEU A 118 0.06 8.10 8.55
CA LEU A 118 0.13 9.49 8.98
C LEU A 118 -0.45 9.61 10.39
N PRO A 119 0.31 10.08 11.39
CA PRO A 119 -0.30 10.45 12.65
C PRO A 119 -1.31 11.57 12.38
N PRO A 120 -2.45 11.60 13.08
CA PRO A 120 -3.38 12.71 12.97
C PRO A 120 -2.64 14.00 13.31
N THR A 121 -2.84 15.04 12.49
CA THR A 121 -2.26 16.36 12.75
C THR A 121 -2.88 16.93 14.01
N LEU A 122 -2.09 17.08 15.08
CA LEU A 122 -2.54 17.72 16.31
C LEU A 122 -2.67 19.22 16.07
N GLN A 123 -3.90 19.73 16.17
CA GLN A 123 -4.17 21.16 16.12
C GLN A 123 -4.52 21.65 17.53
N LEU A 124 -3.70 22.55 18.07
CA LEU A 124 -4.10 23.32 19.25
C LEU A 124 -5.16 24.34 18.80
N LEU A 125 -6.42 24.07 19.11
CA LEU A 125 -7.51 24.99 18.83
C LEU A 125 -7.53 26.14 19.84
N ASP A 126 -7.18 25.84 21.10
CA ASP A 126 -7.28 26.83 22.16
C ASP A 126 -6.51 26.46 23.44
N GLU A 127 -6.07 27.47 24.20
CA GLU A 127 -5.51 27.34 25.55
C GLU A 127 -6.06 28.46 26.45
N PHE A 128 -6.57 28.09 27.63
CA PHE A 128 -7.07 29.06 28.61
C PHE A 128 -6.97 28.58 30.03
N SER A 129 -6.87 29.55 30.94
CA SER A 129 -6.95 29.32 32.38
C SER A 129 -8.18 30.02 32.94
N ILE A 130 -9.07 29.24 33.53
CA ILE A 130 -10.22 29.73 34.27
C ILE A 130 -10.20 29.09 35.65
N SER A 131 -10.71 29.83 36.64
CA SER A 131 -10.94 29.33 38.00
C SER A 131 -11.43 27.87 37.98
N GLU A 132 -10.83 27.05 38.84
CA GLU A 132 -11.15 25.63 39.01
C GLU A 132 -12.65 25.36 39.28
N SER A 133 -13.40 26.39 39.67
CA SER A 133 -14.84 26.31 39.94
C SER A 133 -15.74 26.54 38.72
N ARG A 134 -15.23 27.06 37.59
CA ARG A 134 -16.04 27.47 36.43
C ARG A 134 -15.64 26.72 35.15
N ILE A 135 -16.56 26.70 34.19
CA ILE A 135 -16.35 26.24 32.82
C ILE A 135 -16.66 27.39 31.86
N ASP A 136 -15.91 27.53 30.78
CA ASP A 136 -16.25 28.45 29.69
C ASP A 136 -17.05 27.71 28.63
N LYS A 137 -18.36 27.83 28.74
CA LYS A 137 -19.30 27.18 27.84
C LYS A 137 -19.11 27.64 26.40
N ALA A 138 -18.88 28.93 26.17
CA ALA A 138 -18.74 29.48 24.83
C ALA A 138 -17.50 28.94 24.12
N ARG A 139 -16.38 28.79 24.84
CA ARG A 139 -15.16 28.18 24.28
C ARG A 139 -15.34 26.69 23.99
N VAL A 140 -16.02 25.96 24.87
CA VAL A 140 -16.38 24.56 24.62
C VAL A 140 -17.30 24.45 23.40
N ASP A 141 -18.26 25.34 23.22
CA ASP A 141 -19.15 25.35 22.06
C ASP A 141 -18.38 25.60 20.75
N SER A 142 -17.49 26.60 20.72
CA SER A 142 -16.61 26.86 19.56
C SER A 142 -15.72 25.67 19.22
N PHE A 143 -15.18 24.98 20.23
CA PHE A 143 -14.42 23.75 20.04
C PHE A 143 -15.28 22.64 19.39
N LEU A 144 -16.53 22.47 19.84
CA LEU A 144 -17.43 21.49 19.25
C LEU A 144 -17.82 21.82 17.80
N VAL A 145 -17.98 23.10 17.46
CA VAL A 145 -18.19 23.53 16.06
C VAL A 145 -17.01 23.11 15.17
N ASN A 146 -15.77 23.27 15.64
CA ASN A 146 -14.60 22.81 14.89
C ASN A 146 -14.62 21.29 14.66
N LEU A 147 -15.02 20.50 15.65
CA LEU A 147 -15.17 19.05 15.49
C LEU A 147 -16.32 18.66 14.55
N GLN A 148 -17.39 19.44 14.49
CA GLN A 148 -18.47 19.20 13.54
C GLN A 148 -18.04 19.45 12.08
N ASN A 149 -17.16 20.43 11.87
CA ASN A 149 -16.63 20.77 10.54
C ASN A 149 -15.63 19.72 10.02
N ASP A 150 -15.01 18.92 10.89
CA ASP A 150 -14.15 17.79 10.53
C ASP A 150 -14.59 16.50 11.25
N PRO A 151 -15.48 15.72 10.64
CA PRO A 151 -15.96 14.46 11.22
C PRO A 151 -14.87 13.40 11.42
N SER A 152 -13.68 13.56 10.82
CA SER A 152 -12.55 12.66 11.00
C SER A 152 -11.67 13.02 12.21
N ALA A 153 -11.89 14.19 12.81
CA ALA A 153 -11.11 14.68 13.94
C ALA A 153 -11.52 14.04 15.28
N ALA A 154 -10.52 13.78 16.12
CA ALA A 154 -10.72 13.47 17.53
C ALA A 154 -10.37 14.69 18.39
N GLY A 155 -11.32 15.13 19.22
CA GLY A 155 -11.13 16.28 20.11
C GLY A 155 -10.67 15.90 21.51
N TYR A 156 -9.76 16.70 22.08
CA TYR A 156 -9.29 16.57 23.47
C TYR A 156 -9.51 17.88 24.24
N ILE A 157 -9.97 17.77 25.50
CA ILE A 157 -9.98 18.88 26.46
C ILE A 157 -9.01 18.50 27.58
N ILE A 158 -7.94 19.27 27.73
CA ILE A 158 -6.89 19.03 28.72
C ILE A 158 -6.98 20.12 29.79
N GLU A 159 -7.27 19.70 31.02
CA GLU A 159 -7.38 20.59 32.17
C GLU A 159 -6.15 20.42 33.08
N SER A 160 -5.41 21.51 33.24
CA SER A 160 -4.26 21.58 34.14
C SER A 160 -4.69 22.16 35.48
N PHE A 161 -4.26 21.54 36.58
CA PHE A 161 -4.59 21.96 37.95
C PHE A 161 -3.33 22.39 38.70
N THR A 162 -3.48 23.36 39.62
CA THR A 162 -2.36 23.76 40.46
C THR A 162 -1.93 22.64 41.41
N LYS A 163 -0.65 22.61 41.76
CA LYS A 163 -0.13 21.62 42.71
C LYS A 163 -0.80 21.82 44.06
N GLY A 164 -1.44 20.77 44.57
CA GLY A 164 -2.17 20.80 45.86
C GLY A 164 -3.69 20.99 45.72
N THR A 165 -4.22 21.16 44.50
CA THR A 165 -5.66 21.16 44.26
C THR A 165 -6.29 19.86 44.78
N SER A 166 -7.36 19.99 45.57
CA SER A 166 -8.02 18.83 46.18
C SER A 166 -8.62 17.91 45.10
N ARG A 167 -8.57 16.59 45.33
CA ARG A 167 -9.23 15.61 44.44
C ARG A 167 -10.72 15.90 44.24
N LYS A 168 -11.38 16.41 45.28
CA LYS A 168 -12.80 16.80 45.22
C LYS A 168 -13.02 17.93 44.22
N THR A 169 -12.16 18.95 44.20
CA THR A 169 -12.23 20.05 43.24
C THR A 169 -12.01 19.57 41.81
N ILE A 170 -10.98 18.73 41.59
CA ILE A 170 -10.66 18.15 40.28
C ILE A 170 -11.85 17.34 39.75
N GLN A 171 -12.43 16.48 40.60
CA GLN A 171 -13.57 15.65 40.24
C GLN A 171 -14.82 16.49 39.94
N GLN A 172 -15.10 17.51 40.75
CA GLN A 172 -16.24 18.42 40.53
C GLN A 172 -16.11 19.18 39.21
N LYS A 173 -14.92 19.70 38.88
CA LYS A 173 -14.70 20.38 37.60
C LYS A 173 -14.86 19.42 36.42
N SER A 174 -14.24 18.25 36.51
CA SER A 174 -14.36 17.20 35.48
C SER A 174 -15.81 16.80 35.24
N GLN A 175 -16.59 16.58 36.30
CA GLN A 175 -18.01 16.24 36.20
C GLN A 175 -18.84 17.34 35.56
N ARG A 176 -18.53 18.62 35.82
CA ARG A 176 -19.22 19.75 35.17
C ARG A 176 -18.94 19.78 33.67
N ILE A 177 -17.69 19.59 33.26
CA ILE A 177 -17.30 19.54 31.84
C ILE A 177 -18.01 18.37 31.15
N PHE A 178 -17.89 17.15 31.70
CA PHE A 178 -18.58 15.98 31.15
C PHE A 178 -20.10 16.13 31.11
N GLY A 179 -20.70 16.70 32.15
CA GLY A 179 -22.14 16.98 32.20
C GLY A 179 -22.57 17.95 31.11
N TYR A 180 -21.77 19.00 30.86
CA TYR A 180 -22.04 19.96 29.80
C TYR A 180 -21.94 19.33 28.40
N LEU A 181 -20.89 18.56 28.14
CA LEU A 181 -20.71 17.84 26.88
C LEU A 181 -21.86 16.87 26.58
N LYS A 182 -22.29 16.10 27.59
CA LYS A 182 -23.46 15.21 27.46
C LYS A 182 -24.74 15.96 27.13
N HIS A 183 -24.97 17.10 27.78
CA HIS A 183 -26.14 17.94 27.56
C HIS A 183 -26.20 18.52 26.15
N ILE A 184 -25.05 18.87 25.56
CA ILE A 184 -25.01 19.36 24.17
C ILE A 184 -25.19 18.21 23.18
N SER A 185 -24.52 17.07 23.41
CA SER A 185 -24.62 15.90 22.54
C SER A 185 -26.06 15.38 22.42
N SER A 186 -26.86 15.45 23.48
CA SER A 186 -28.27 15.05 23.41
C SER A 186 -29.16 16.03 22.64
N ARG A 187 -28.77 17.32 22.55
CA ARG A 187 -29.48 18.32 21.75
C ARG A 187 -29.16 18.24 20.27
N SER A 188 -27.93 17.89 19.91
CA SER A 188 -27.50 17.79 18.51
C SER A 188 -28.12 16.61 17.75
N GLN A 189 -28.70 15.61 18.44
CA GLN A 189 -29.40 14.48 17.81
C GLN A 189 -30.90 14.72 17.58
N LEU A 190 -31.42 15.89 17.93
CA LEU A 190 -32.84 16.27 17.78
C LEU A 190 -33.07 17.29 16.64
N GLY A 191 -32.06 17.52 15.80
CA GLY A 191 -32.10 18.42 14.65
C GLY A 191 -31.82 17.70 13.34
#